data_AF-A0A7Y9Y107-F1
#
_entry.id   AF-A0A7Y9Y107-F1
#
_cell.length_a   1.000
_cell.length_b   1.000
_cell.length_c   1.000
_cell.angle_alpha   90.00
_cell.angle_beta   90.00
_cell.angle_gamma   90.00
#
_symmetry.space_group_name_H-M   'P 1'
#
loop_
_entity.id
_entity.type
_entity.pdbx_description
1 polymer ?
#
loop_
_entity_poly.entity_id
_entity_poly.type
_entity_poly.pdbx_seq_one_letter_code
_entity_poly.pdbx_strand_id
1 'polypeptide(L)'
;MRYRSFWRQALAAVGLAGMLFAPVTANAGVIDGSQSAGGLTVYLGVVPAAVVKGHPTGHPEAEMHGGTPASSHSMHITAAVFEKASGARIKDANVTAHILEPGGIQRSVRLQPMTVAGALTFGGYTTFARGINYRIGIIVDRPPHMLPSQSKQAPHAMHRKPPVTVHFTYTHD
;
A
#
# COMPACT_ATOMS: atom_id res chain seq x y z
N MET A 1 -60.15 -42.54 -25.44
CA MET A 1 -61.10 -42.47 -24.31
C MET A 1 -60.45 -41.72 -23.15
N ARG A 2 -61.10 -40.65 -22.68
CA ARG A 2 -60.74 -39.83 -21.50
C ARG A 2 -61.16 -40.55 -20.22
N TYR A 3 -60.38 -40.44 -19.14
CA TYR A 3 -60.96 -40.32 -17.79
C TYR A 3 -60.08 -39.42 -16.90
N ARG A 4 -60.76 -38.71 -16.00
CA ARG A 4 -60.37 -37.46 -15.32
C ARG A 4 -59.77 -37.71 -13.92
N SER A 5 -58.77 -36.89 -13.57
CA SER A 5 -58.54 -36.13 -12.32
C SER A 5 -59.10 -36.65 -10.98
N PHE A 6 -58.28 -36.67 -9.91
CA PHE A 6 -58.19 -35.64 -8.85
C PHE A 6 -57.46 -36.18 -7.58
N TRP A 7 -56.93 -35.24 -6.77
CA TRP A 7 -56.58 -35.34 -5.33
C TRP A 7 -55.16 -35.79 -4.93
N ARG A 8 -54.25 -34.83 -4.74
CA ARG A 8 -53.91 -34.21 -3.43
C ARG A 8 -52.50 -33.61 -3.48
N GLN A 9 -52.41 -32.36 -3.04
CA GLN A 9 -51.17 -31.63 -2.83
C GLN A 9 -50.38 -32.27 -1.67
N ALA A 10 -49.07 -32.38 -1.82
CA ALA A 10 -48.13 -32.39 -0.71
C ALA A 10 -47.01 -31.40 -1.05
N LEU A 11 -47.09 -30.23 -0.42
CA LEU A 11 -46.00 -29.27 -0.34
C LEU A 11 -44.89 -29.91 0.50
N ALA A 12 -43.72 -30.13 -0.08
CA ALA A 12 -42.49 -30.35 0.67
C ALA A 12 -41.54 -29.21 0.32
N ALA A 13 -41.48 -28.23 1.22
CA ALA A 13 -40.44 -27.22 1.24
C ALA A 13 -39.36 -27.62 2.26
N VAL A 14 -38.16 -27.09 2.02
CA VAL A 14 -37.03 -26.88 2.94
C VAL A 14 -35.90 -27.92 2.91
N GLY A 15 -34.73 -27.41 2.51
CA GLY A 15 -33.42 -28.05 2.66
C GLY A 15 -32.30 -27.15 2.12
N LEU A 16 -32.11 -25.98 2.73
CA LEU A 16 -31.03 -25.02 2.48
C LEU A 16 -29.64 -25.68 2.63
N ALA A 17 -28.75 -25.46 1.64
CA ALA A 17 -27.30 -25.37 1.87
C ALA A 17 -26.61 -24.60 0.73
N GLY A 18 -27.08 -23.37 0.46
CA GLY A 18 -26.30 -22.41 -0.32
C GLY A 18 -25.23 -21.81 0.59
N MET A 19 -24.04 -22.40 0.63
CA MET A 19 -22.88 -21.80 1.30
C MET A 19 -22.47 -20.57 0.47
N LEU A 20 -23.07 -19.43 0.79
CA LEU A 20 -22.71 -18.14 0.23
C LEU A 20 -21.29 -17.80 0.70
N PHE A 21 -20.33 -17.96 -0.21
CA PHE A 21 -19.04 -17.30 -0.07
C PHE A 21 -19.29 -15.80 -0.14
N ALA A 22 -19.39 -15.16 1.03
CA ALA A 22 -19.37 -13.71 1.11
C ALA A 22 -18.02 -13.24 0.54
N PRO A 23 -18.00 -12.33 -0.45
CA PRO A 23 -16.75 -11.71 -0.84
C PRO A 23 -16.21 -10.97 0.39
N VAL A 24 -15.03 -11.37 0.86
CA VAL A 24 -14.28 -10.57 1.82
C VAL A 24 -13.88 -9.30 1.06
N THR A 25 -14.69 -8.25 1.22
CA THR A 25 -14.31 -6.91 0.81
C THR A 25 -13.14 -6.51 1.70
N ALA A 26 -11.93 -6.63 1.17
CA ALA A 26 -10.77 -5.97 1.74
C ALA A 26 -11.01 -4.46 1.60
N ASN A 27 -11.45 -3.81 2.68
CA ASN A 27 -11.51 -2.35 2.74
C ASN A 27 -10.07 -1.83 2.75
N ALA A 28 -9.59 -1.36 1.61
CA ALA A 28 -8.43 -0.48 1.59
C ALA A 28 -8.86 0.83 2.29
N GLY A 29 -8.40 1.06 3.52
CA GLY A 29 -8.70 2.27 4.27
C GLY A 29 -8.38 3.52 3.44
N VAL A 30 -9.28 4.51 3.48
CA VAL A 30 -9.11 5.76 2.72
C VAL A 30 -7.92 6.51 3.29
N ILE A 31 -6.82 6.44 2.56
CA ILE A 31 -5.77 7.44 2.62
C ILE A 31 -6.19 8.59 1.70
N ASP A 32 -5.94 9.84 2.10
CA ASP A 32 -5.73 10.89 1.09
C ASP A 32 -4.51 10.44 0.29
N GLY A 33 -4.76 9.75 -0.83
CA GLY A 33 -3.77 8.90 -1.50
C GLY A 33 -2.58 9.67 -2.03
N SER A 34 -2.61 11.00 -2.02
CA SER A 34 -1.49 11.87 -2.36
C SER A 34 -1.38 13.07 -1.42
N GLN A 35 -0.15 13.42 -1.03
CA GLN A 35 0.18 14.64 -0.29
C GLN A 35 1.46 15.26 -0.86
N SER A 36 1.71 16.54 -0.60
CA SER A 36 2.89 17.25 -1.11
C SER A 36 3.57 18.11 -0.06
N ALA A 37 4.90 18.07 0.00
CA ALA A 37 5.72 18.94 0.84
C ALA A 37 7.14 19.05 0.26
N GLY A 38 7.86 20.15 0.54
CA GLY A 38 9.27 20.29 0.16
C GLY A 38 9.59 20.07 -1.32
N GLY A 39 8.66 20.42 -2.22
CA GLY A 39 8.82 20.21 -3.67
C GLY A 39 8.60 18.77 -4.14
N LEU A 40 8.11 17.88 -3.28
CA LEU A 40 7.72 16.52 -3.61
C LEU A 40 6.21 16.35 -3.57
N THR A 41 5.71 15.45 -4.40
CA THR A 41 4.38 14.85 -4.30
C THR A 41 4.57 13.35 -4.05
N VAL A 42 3.95 12.84 -2.99
CA VAL A 42 4.02 11.43 -2.61
C VAL A 42 2.63 10.86 -2.70
N TYR A 43 2.51 9.74 -3.40
CA TYR A 43 1.30 8.92 -3.38
C TYR A 43 1.53 7.76 -2.41
N LEU A 44 0.76 7.75 -1.32
CA LEU A 44 0.77 6.68 -0.34
C LEU A 44 -0.19 5.58 -0.82
N GLY A 45 0.07 4.34 -0.43
CA GLY A 45 -0.82 3.20 -0.59
C GLY A 45 -0.67 2.30 0.63
N VAL A 46 -1.78 1.79 1.17
CA VAL A 46 -1.78 0.81 2.26
C VAL A 46 -2.78 -0.28 1.92
N VAL A 47 -2.29 -1.49 1.64
CA VAL A 47 -3.13 -2.62 1.23
C VAL A 47 -2.82 -3.86 2.08
N PRO A 48 -3.80 -4.74 2.36
CA PRO A 48 -3.52 -5.97 3.09
C PRO A 48 -2.49 -6.83 2.36
N ALA A 49 -1.54 -7.38 3.11
CA ALA A 49 -0.51 -8.24 2.56
C ALA A 49 -1.14 -9.48 1.88
N ALA A 50 -2.29 -9.96 2.37
CA ALA A 50 -3.07 -11.02 1.74
C ALA A 50 -3.56 -10.71 0.31
N VAL A 51 -3.85 -9.44 -0.01
CA VAL A 51 -4.23 -9.00 -1.37
C VAL A 51 -3.02 -9.06 -2.31
N VAL A 52 -1.83 -8.74 -1.79
CA VAL A 52 -0.57 -8.89 -2.53
C VAL A 52 -0.29 -10.36 -2.83
N LYS A 53 -0.52 -11.26 -1.86
CA LYS A 53 -0.40 -12.71 -2.00
C LYS A 53 -1.40 -13.35 -2.98
N GLY A 54 -2.55 -12.72 -3.20
CA GLY A 54 -3.61 -13.21 -4.10
C GLY A 54 -3.32 -13.03 -5.59
N HIS A 55 -2.22 -12.39 -5.97
CA HIS A 55 -1.80 -12.32 -7.36
C HIS A 55 -1.26 -13.69 -7.84
N PRO A 56 -1.48 -14.08 -9.11
CA PRO A 56 -0.89 -15.28 -9.69
C PRO A 56 0.60 -15.39 -9.38
N THR A 57 1.06 -16.59 -9.01
CA THR A 57 2.49 -16.93 -8.85
C THR A 57 3.24 -16.52 -10.12
N GLY A 58 4.01 -15.43 -10.05
CA GLY A 58 4.62 -14.74 -11.19
C GLY A 58 4.48 -13.21 -11.17
N HIS A 59 3.62 -12.66 -10.33
CA HIS A 59 3.61 -11.22 -10.07
C HIS A 59 4.83 -10.80 -9.23
N PRO A 60 5.61 -9.79 -9.66
CA PRO A 60 6.75 -9.28 -8.90
C PRO A 60 6.42 -9.03 -7.43
N GLU A 61 5.19 -8.58 -7.16
CA GLU A 61 4.72 -8.21 -5.83
C GLU A 61 4.58 -9.38 -4.84
N ALA A 62 4.44 -10.62 -5.30
CA ALA A 62 4.26 -11.80 -4.44
C ALA A 62 5.58 -12.31 -3.79
N GLU A 63 6.72 -12.06 -4.44
CA GLU A 63 8.07 -12.46 -3.97
C GLU A 63 8.86 -11.28 -3.37
N MET A 64 8.33 -10.06 -3.51
CA MET A 64 8.96 -8.84 -3.04
C MET A 64 9.14 -8.85 -1.50
N HIS A 65 10.36 -8.55 -1.06
CA HIS A 65 10.81 -8.49 0.35
C HIS A 65 10.97 -9.84 1.09
N GLY A 66 11.17 -10.94 0.36
CA GLY A 66 11.29 -12.27 0.97
C GLY A 66 9.94 -12.94 1.23
N GLY A 67 8.87 -12.40 0.63
CA GLY A 67 7.51 -12.93 0.69
C GLY A 67 6.58 -12.17 1.63
N THR A 68 5.29 -12.44 1.47
CA THR A 68 4.23 -11.83 2.28
C THR A 68 4.23 -12.38 3.72
N PRO A 69 4.26 -11.53 4.77
CA PRO A 69 4.12 -11.99 6.15
C PRO A 69 2.76 -12.67 6.41
N ALA A 70 2.73 -13.64 7.32
CA ALA A 70 1.55 -14.46 7.60
C ALA A 70 0.48 -13.79 8.48
N SER A 71 0.74 -12.61 9.07
CA SER A 71 -0.19 -11.98 10.02
C SER A 71 -1.39 -11.34 9.32
N SER A 72 -2.58 -11.50 9.91
CA SER A 72 -3.84 -10.92 9.41
C SER A 72 -3.86 -9.39 9.42
N HIS A 73 -2.95 -8.76 10.18
CA HIS A 73 -2.78 -7.31 10.26
C HIS A 73 -1.58 -6.81 9.48
N SER A 74 -0.89 -7.69 8.75
CA SER A 74 0.21 -7.29 7.88
C SER A 74 -0.33 -6.51 6.70
N MET A 75 0.18 -5.30 6.55
CA MET A 75 -0.17 -4.37 5.49
C MET A 75 1.09 -4.08 4.68
N HIS A 76 0.94 -4.01 3.37
CA HIS A 76 1.94 -3.49 2.46
C HIS A 76 1.75 -1.97 2.35
N ILE A 77 2.71 -1.22 2.87
CA ILE A 77 2.78 0.23 2.68
C ILE A 77 3.62 0.53 1.44
N THR A 78 3.12 1.41 0.58
CA THR A 78 3.77 1.80 -0.68
C THR A 78 3.82 3.31 -0.81
N ALA A 79 4.92 3.85 -1.32
CA ALA A 79 5.10 5.27 -1.57
C ALA A 79 5.68 5.50 -2.97
N ALA A 80 4.91 6.11 -3.86
CA ALA A 80 5.41 6.60 -5.14
C ALA A 80 5.76 8.08 -5.02
N VAL A 81 7.01 8.43 -5.31
CA VAL A 81 7.56 9.77 -5.06
C VAL A 81 7.82 10.49 -6.38
N PHE A 82 7.39 11.74 -6.47
CA PHE A 82 7.52 12.57 -7.66
C PHE A 82 8.03 13.96 -7.29
N GLU A 83 8.78 14.58 -8.20
CA GLU A 83 9.03 16.02 -8.13
C GLU A 83 7.74 16.78 -8.45
N LYS A 84 7.35 17.69 -7.56
CA LYS A 84 6.12 18.46 -7.70
C LYS A 84 6.11 19.36 -8.94
N ALA A 85 7.28 19.92 -9.30
CA ALA A 85 7.38 20.90 -10.38
C ALA A 85 7.25 20.26 -11.78
N SER A 86 7.90 19.11 -11.98
CA SER A 86 7.98 18.44 -13.29
C SER A 86 7.06 17.22 -13.41
N GLY A 87 6.54 16.70 -12.30
CA GLY A 87 5.88 15.40 -12.25
C GLY A 87 6.84 14.23 -12.47
N ALA A 88 8.17 14.46 -12.51
CA ALA A 88 9.15 13.41 -12.73
C ALA A 88 9.20 12.45 -11.53
N ARG A 89 9.15 11.15 -11.79
CA ARG A 89 9.28 10.12 -10.75
C ARG A 89 10.70 10.15 -10.17
N ILE A 90 10.79 10.23 -8.85
CA ILE A 90 12.04 10.08 -8.11
C ILE A 90 12.36 8.59 -8.01
N LYS A 91 13.49 8.18 -8.59
CA LYS A 91 13.92 6.78 -8.59
C LYS A 91 15.02 6.48 -7.57
N ASP A 92 15.84 7.48 -7.30
CA ASP A 92 17.06 7.34 -6.54
C ASP A 92 16.93 8.10 -5.21
N ALA A 93 16.31 7.44 -4.24
CA ALA A 93 16.08 7.97 -2.91
C ALA A 93 16.09 6.87 -1.86
N ASN A 94 16.50 7.23 -0.64
CA ASN A 94 16.19 6.44 0.54
C ASN A 94 14.85 6.90 1.07
N VAL A 95 13.89 5.98 1.16
CA VAL A 95 12.54 6.27 1.63
C VAL A 95 12.27 5.48 2.91
N THR A 96 11.76 6.18 3.93
CA THR A 96 11.39 5.60 5.22
C THR A 96 9.99 6.04 5.60
N ALA A 97 9.15 5.10 6.02
CA ALA A 97 7.87 5.39 6.65
C ALA A 97 8.06 5.48 8.17
N HIS A 98 7.87 6.67 8.74
CA HIS A 98 7.79 6.88 10.18
C HIS A 98 6.32 6.86 10.61
N ILE A 99 5.93 5.89 11.42
CA ILE A 99 4.55 5.63 11.82
C ILE A 99 4.42 5.98 13.30
N LEU A 100 3.45 6.85 13.61
CA LEU A 100 3.14 7.30 14.96
C LEU A 100 1.69 6.94 15.30
N GLU A 101 1.52 6.35 16.47
CA GLU A 101 0.25 5.99 17.08
C GLU A 101 -0.18 7.03 18.13
N PRO A 102 -1.48 7.07 18.49
CA PRO A 102 -1.93 7.78 19.68
C PRO A 102 -1.15 7.32 20.92
N GLY A 103 -0.84 8.26 21.83
CA GLY A 103 -0.05 7.96 23.02
C GLY A 103 1.48 7.91 22.80
N GLY A 104 1.96 8.19 21.57
CA GLY A 104 3.39 8.41 21.31
C GLY A 104 4.18 7.16 20.93
N ILE A 105 3.52 6.01 20.76
CA ILE A 105 4.16 4.79 20.24
C ILE A 105 4.56 5.04 18.78
N GLN A 106 5.82 4.76 18.45
CA GLN A 106 6.37 5.06 17.13
C GLN A 106 7.28 3.96 16.61
N ARG A 107 7.37 3.86 15.28
CA ARG A 107 8.28 2.93 14.59
C ARG A 107 8.62 3.43 13.19
N SER A 108 9.73 2.96 12.66
CA SER A 108 10.18 3.26 11.31
C SER A 108 10.31 1.99 10.48
N VAL A 109 9.90 2.08 9.21
CA VAL A 109 10.09 1.01 8.22
C VAL A 109 10.83 1.59 7.02
N ARG A 110 11.98 1.01 6.68
CA ARG A 110 12.66 1.35 5.42
C ARG A 110 11.86 0.78 4.26
N LEU A 111 11.52 1.62 3.29
CA LEU A 111 10.83 1.21 2.09
C LEU A 111 11.84 0.91 1.00
N GLN A 112 11.84 -0.32 0.47
CA GLN A 112 12.76 -0.73 -0.57
C GLN A 112 12.17 -0.44 -1.96
N PRO A 113 13.00 -0.13 -2.96
CA PRO A 113 12.55 0.03 -4.34
C PRO A 113 11.90 -1.26 -4.85
N MET A 114 10.79 -1.11 -5.55
CA MET A 114 10.02 -2.22 -6.10
C MET A 114 9.17 -1.77 -7.30
N THR A 115 8.56 -2.71 -8.00
CA THR A 115 7.67 -2.39 -9.12
C THR A 115 6.23 -2.69 -8.75
N VAL A 116 5.32 -1.74 -9.00
CA VAL A 116 3.87 -1.93 -8.89
C VAL A 116 3.26 -1.53 -10.22
N ALA A 117 2.53 -2.45 -10.86
CA ALA A 117 1.91 -2.22 -12.16
C ALA A 117 2.89 -1.64 -13.22
N GLY A 118 4.13 -2.15 -13.24
CA GLY A 118 5.18 -1.72 -14.17
C GLY A 118 5.88 -0.40 -13.83
N ALA A 119 5.54 0.25 -12.71
CA ALA A 119 6.15 1.50 -12.28
C ALA A 119 6.93 1.37 -10.96
N LEU A 120 8.10 2.03 -10.89
CA LEU A 120 8.92 2.06 -9.69
C LEU A 120 8.18 2.73 -8.52
N THR A 121 8.10 2.04 -7.40
CA THR A 121 7.52 2.48 -6.14
C THR A 121 8.47 2.07 -5.00
N PHE A 122 8.33 2.65 -3.82
CA PHE A 122 9.03 2.17 -2.62
C PHE A 122 8.03 1.48 -1.71
N GLY A 123 8.33 0.29 -1.20
CA GLY A 123 7.40 -0.40 -0.31
C GLY A 123 8.06 -1.25 0.75
N GLY A 124 7.23 -1.72 1.67
CA GLY A 124 7.63 -2.59 2.77
C GLY A 124 6.42 -3.04 3.57
N TYR A 125 6.62 -4.06 4.41
CA TYR A 125 5.56 -4.58 5.25
C TYR A 125 5.59 -3.95 6.65
N THR A 126 4.40 -3.72 7.19
CA THR A 126 4.18 -3.24 8.55
C THR A 126 2.86 -3.80 9.07
N THR A 127 2.51 -3.52 10.32
CA THR A 127 1.26 -3.99 10.93
C THR A 127 0.42 -2.83 11.42
N PHE A 128 -0.85 -2.71 11.05
CA PHE A 128 -1.72 -1.69 11.63
C PHE A 128 -2.82 -2.38 12.44
N ALA A 129 -2.99 -1.97 13.69
CA ALA A 129 -4.08 -2.43 14.54
C ALA A 129 -5.37 -1.69 14.16
N ARG A 130 -6.50 -2.41 14.24
CA ARG A 130 -7.81 -1.86 13.87
C ARG A 130 -8.27 -0.79 14.85
N GLY A 131 -8.98 0.22 14.35
CA GLY A 131 -9.53 1.33 15.12
C GLY A 131 -8.50 2.36 15.60
N ILE A 132 -7.26 2.29 15.12
CA ILE A 132 -6.20 3.24 15.48
C ILE A 132 -5.99 4.26 14.35
N ASN A 133 -5.95 5.54 14.72
CA ASN A 133 -5.63 6.66 13.84
C ASN A 133 -4.11 6.92 13.85
N TYR A 134 -3.44 6.48 12.80
CA TYR A 134 -2.00 6.63 12.62
C TYR A 134 -1.66 7.96 11.93
N ARG A 135 -0.55 8.57 12.36
CA ARG A 135 0.15 9.60 11.57
C ARG A 135 1.34 8.94 10.89
N ILE A 136 1.46 9.11 9.59
CA ILE A 136 2.52 8.51 8.78
C ILE A 136 3.34 9.63 8.15
N GLY A 137 4.63 9.70 8.46
CA GLY A 137 5.59 10.57 7.78
C GLY A 137 6.41 9.77 6.78
N ILE A 138 6.29 10.09 5.49
CA ILE A 138 7.19 9.55 4.46
C ILE A 138 8.40 10.47 4.35
N ILE A 139 9.53 9.98 4.85
CA ILE A 139 10.82 10.70 4.83
C ILE A 139 11.56 10.28 3.57
N VAL A 140 11.92 11.26 2.75
CA VAL A 140 12.64 11.07 1.48
C VAL A 140 14.00 11.75 1.60
N ASP A 141 15.07 10.96 1.66
CA ASP A 141 16.46 11.44 1.56
C ASP A 141 17.00 11.17 0.15
N ARG A 142 17.51 12.22 -0.50
CA ARG A 142 18.12 12.16 -1.83
C ARG A 142 19.61 12.44 -1.72
N PRO A 143 20.45 11.42 -1.48
CA PRO A 143 21.86 11.65 -1.30
C PRO A 143 22.52 12.10 -2.63
N PRO A 144 23.60 12.90 -2.59
CA PRO A 144 24.16 13.54 -3.79
C PRO A 144 24.64 12.57 -4.88
N HIS A 145 25.09 11.37 -4.51
CA HIS A 145 25.53 10.32 -5.44
C HIS A 145 24.36 9.56 -6.09
N MET A 146 23.13 9.82 -5.65
CA MET A 146 21.89 9.26 -6.19
C MET A 146 21.11 10.32 -7.01
N LEU A 147 21.60 11.56 -7.12
CA LEU A 147 21.02 12.50 -8.08
C LEU A 147 21.54 12.12 -9.49
N PRO A 148 20.71 12.23 -10.56
CA PRO A 148 21.20 12.02 -11.92
C PRO A 148 22.45 12.87 -12.12
N SER A 149 23.56 12.25 -12.54
CA SER A 149 24.84 12.92 -12.71
C SER A 149 24.66 14.17 -13.56
N GLN A 150 24.58 15.33 -12.92
CA GLN A 150 24.71 16.59 -13.62
C GLN A 150 26.16 16.64 -14.11
N SER A 151 26.28 16.52 -15.42
CA SER A 151 27.51 16.62 -16.19
C SER A 151 28.41 17.75 -15.70
N LYS A 152 29.68 17.43 -15.40
CA LYS A 152 30.83 18.36 -15.31
C LYS A 152 30.50 19.73 -14.70
N GLN A 153 30.51 19.83 -13.36
CA GLN A 153 30.72 21.12 -12.69
C GLN A 153 31.78 20.96 -11.60
N ALA A 154 32.76 21.88 -11.66
CA ALA A 154 33.91 22.00 -10.77
C ALA A 154 33.49 22.13 -9.28
N PRO A 155 34.42 21.97 -8.31
CA PRO A 155 34.10 21.61 -6.93
C PRO A 155 33.45 22.78 -6.17
N HIS A 156 32.15 22.96 -6.37
CA HIS A 156 31.31 23.80 -5.53
C HIS A 156 30.49 22.89 -4.63
N ALA A 157 30.76 22.98 -3.33
CA ALA A 157 30.11 22.34 -2.19
C ALA A 157 28.82 21.56 -2.56
N MET A 158 28.91 20.23 -2.55
CA MET A 158 27.78 19.31 -2.64
C MET A 158 26.83 19.55 -1.45
N HIS A 159 25.94 20.54 -1.57
CA HIS A 159 24.92 20.82 -0.57
C HIS A 159 23.92 19.67 -0.61
N ARG A 160 24.00 18.77 0.37
CA ARG A 160 23.02 17.71 0.58
C ARG A 160 21.65 18.37 0.72
N LYS A 161 20.68 18.02 -0.13
CA LYS A 161 19.29 18.47 0.11
C LYS A 161 18.83 17.82 1.42
N PRO A 162 18.27 18.59 2.37
CA PRO A 162 17.75 18.01 3.60
C PRO A 162 16.64 17.01 3.27
N PRO A 163 16.49 15.93 4.05
CA PRO A 163 15.36 15.02 3.88
C PRO A 163 14.03 15.77 3.95
N VAL A 164 13.10 15.39 3.08
CA VAL A 164 11.76 15.96 3.05
C VAL A 164 10.79 14.96 3.66
N THR A 165 9.96 15.41 4.59
CA THR A 165 8.90 14.59 5.19
C THR A 165 7.55 15.02 4.63
N VAL A 166 6.81 14.07 4.07
CA VAL A 166 5.41 14.24 3.65
C VAL A 166 4.50 13.50 4.62
N HIS A 167 3.55 14.20 5.22
CA HIS A 167 2.69 13.64 6.27
C HIS A 167 1.34 13.19 5.74
N PHE A 168 0.85 12.08 6.29
CA PHE A 168 -0.44 11.47 6.01
C PHE A 168 -1.11 11.05 7.33
N THR A 169 -2.42 10.88 7.29
CA THR A 169 -3.20 10.21 8.34
C THR A 169 -3.79 8.93 7.75
N TYR A 170 -3.80 7.84 8.52
CA TYR A 170 -4.35 6.56 8.11
C TYR A 170 -5.11 5.92 9.27
N THR A 171 -6.34 5.48 9.01
CA THR A 171 -7.13 4.69 9.93
C THR A 171 -7.25 3.28 9.37
N HIS A 172 -6.94 2.28 10.19
CA HIS A 172 -7.14 0.89 9.82
C HIS A 172 -8.48 0.43 10.40
N ASP A 173 -9.48 0.17 9.54
CA ASP A 173 -10.83 -0.25 9.95
C ASP A 173 -10.99 -1.77 10.10
#